data_AF-A0AAD6HZT6-F1
#
_entry.id   AF-A0AAD6HZT6-F1
#
_cell.length_a   1.000
_cell.length_b   1.000
_cell.length_c   1.000
_cell.angle_alpha   90.00
_cell.angle_beta   90.00
_cell.angle_gamma   90.00
#
_symmetry.space_group_name_H-M   'P 1'
#
loop_
_entity.id
_entity.type
_entity.pdbx_description
1 polymer ?
#
loop_
_entity_poly.entity_id
_entity_poly.type
_entity_poly.pdbx_seq_one_letter_code
_entity_poly.pdbx_strand_id
1 'polypeptide(L)' 'MLTLHYAALFEEQGWKVNASAPNLTATHFSRGIGRPASESAVNIVRLATLSVDGETGTYSDENGTVPW' A
#
# COMPACT_ATOMS: atom_id res chain seq x y z
N MET A 1 -5.69 11.62 -8.44
CA MET A 1 -5.07 10.42 -7.84
C MET A 1 -5.98 9.22 -8.07
N LEU A 2 -5.55 8.22 -8.85
CA LEU A 2 -6.39 7.06 -9.24
C LEU A 2 -6.93 6.28 -8.04
N THR A 3 -6.12 6.12 -6.99
CA THR A 3 -6.51 5.46 -5.73
C THR A 3 -7.76 6.06 -5.11
N LEU A 4 -7.86 7.40 -5.04
CA LEU A 4 -9.03 8.08 -4.47
C LEU A 4 -10.29 7.85 -5.29
N HIS A 5 -10.18 7.78 -6.62
CA HIS A 5 -11.32 7.49 -7.48
C HIS A 5 -11.84 6.06 -7.27
N TYR A 6 -10.95 5.08 -7.12
CA TYR A 6 -11.36 3.71 -6.81
C TYR A 6 -11.88 3.55 -5.38
N ALA A 7 -11.30 4.26 -4.40
CA ALA A 7 -11.82 4.27 -3.04
C ALA A 7 -13.28 4.76 -3.00
N ALA A 8 -13.58 5.86 -3.71
CA ALA A 8 -14.95 6.37 -3.83
C ALA A 8 -15.87 5.43 -4.62
N LEU A 9 -15.38 4.83 -5.73
CA LEU A 9 -16.18 3.94 -6.56
C LEU A 9 -16.65 2.69 -5.81
N PHE A 10 -15.80 2.12 -4.94
CA PHE A 10 -16.07 0.86 -4.26
C PHE A 10 -16.53 0.99 -2.80
N GLU A 11 -16.82 2.21 -2.34
CA GLU A 11 -17.19 2.50 -0.95
C GLU A 11 -18.43 1.71 -0.52
N GLU A 12 -19.48 1.69 -1.34
CA GLU A 12 -20.73 0.98 -1.04
C GLU A 12 -20.56 -0.55 -0.95
N GLN A 13 -19.48 -1.10 -1.51
CA GLN A 13 -19.14 -2.52 -1.40
C GLN A 13 -18.29 -2.83 -0.16
N GLY A 14 -17.93 -1.81 0.63
CA GLY A 14 -17.09 -1.94 1.82
C GLY A 14 -15.61 -2.21 1.51
N TRP A 15 -15.15 -1.95 0.28
CA TRP A 15 -13.76 -2.20 -0.10
C TRP A 15 -12.82 -1.18 0.51
N LYS A 16 -11.60 -1.61 0.85
CA LYS A 16 -10.50 -0.73 1.24
C LYS A 16 -9.53 -0.61 0.08
N VAL A 17 -9.33 0.62 -0.41
CA VAL A 17 -8.46 0.89 -1.55
C VAL A 17 -7.39 1.88 -1.14
N ASN A 18 -6.13 1.45 -1.07
CA ASN A 18 -5.00 2.24 -0.61
C ASN A 18 -3.80 2.08 -1.56
N ALA A 19 -2.88 3.04 -1.54
CA ALA A 19 -1.60 2.96 -2.22
C ALA A 19 -0.48 2.60 -1.24
N SER A 20 0.39 1.67 -1.65
CA SER A 20 1.52 1.20 -0.85
C SER A 20 2.84 1.57 -1.52
N ALA A 21 3.76 2.17 -0.77
CA ALA A 21 5.16 2.31 -1.16
C ALA A 21 6.00 1.19 -0.51
N PRO A 22 6.57 0.26 -1.29
CA PRO A 22 7.42 -0.82 -0.78
C PRO A 22 8.88 -0.42 -0.56
N ASN A 23 9.26 0.83 -0.88
CA ASN A 23 10.64 1.32 -0.96
C ASN A 23 11.51 0.52 -1.96
N LEU A 24 12.79 0.88 -2.05
CA LEU A 24 13.74 0.24 -2.97
C LEU A 24 13.98 -1.23 -2.58
N THR A 25 13.41 -2.14 -3.35
CA THR A 25 13.38 -3.58 -3.04
C THR A 25 14.30 -4.34 -3.97
N ALA A 26 15.17 -5.21 -3.43
CA ALA A 26 16.05 -6.09 -4.19
C ALA A 26 15.24 -7.15 -4.96
N THR A 27 14.91 -6.85 -6.21
CA THR A 27 14.15 -7.70 -7.13
C THR A 27 14.87 -7.76 -8.48
N HIS A 28 14.37 -8.55 -9.42
CA HIS A 28 14.85 -8.49 -10.81
C HIS A 28 14.68 -7.09 -11.43
N PHE A 29 13.59 -6.38 -11.09
CA PHE A 29 13.34 -5.03 -11.59
C PHE A 29 14.43 -4.04 -11.14
N SER A 30 14.87 -4.14 -9.90
CA SER A 30 15.95 -3.29 -9.34
C SER A 30 17.35 -3.86 -9.56
N ARG A 31 17.50 -4.97 -10.30
CA ARG A 31 18.77 -5.70 -10.50
C ARG A 31 19.43 -6.11 -9.19
N GLY A 32 18.63 -6.49 -8.19
CA GLY A 32 19.10 -6.89 -6.87
C GLY A 32 19.52 -5.73 -5.95
N ILE A 33 19.35 -4.47 -6.38
CA ILE A 33 19.62 -3.31 -5.52
C ILE A 33 18.42 -3.05 -4.60
N GLY A 34 18.70 -2.81 -3.32
CA GLY A 34 17.70 -2.48 -2.32
C GLY A 34 17.68 -3.47 -1.16
N ARG A 35 16.60 -3.42 -0.39
CA ARG A 35 16.40 -4.29 0.78
C ARG A 35 15.71 -5.61 0.43
N PRO A 36 15.75 -6.62 1.32
CA PRO A 36 15.03 -7.88 1.12
C PRO A 36 13.53 -7.67 0.89
N ALA A 37 12.94 -8.48 0.00
CA ALA A 37 11.51 -8.42 -0.31
C ALA A 37 10.62 -8.60 0.93
N SER A 38 11.07 -9.36 1.94
CA SER A 38 10.36 -9.55 3.20
C SER A 38 10.16 -8.24 3.97
N GLU A 39 11.12 -7.32 3.95
CA GLU A 39 10.99 -6.00 4.59
C GLU A 39 10.05 -5.11 3.78
N SER A 40 10.20 -5.10 2.45
CA SER A 40 9.34 -4.32 1.56
C SER A 40 7.88 -4.74 1.55
N ALA A 41 7.61 -6.02 1.83
CA ALA A 41 6.27 -6.57 1.86
C ALA A 41 5.47 -6.15 3.11
N VAL A 42 6.11 -5.63 4.16
CA VAL A 42 5.45 -5.33 5.45
C VAL A 42 4.23 -4.42 5.26
N ASN A 43 4.37 -3.29 4.55
CA ASN A 43 3.23 -2.38 4.35
C ASN A 43 2.17 -2.97 3.41
N ILE A 44 2.57 -3.76 2.41
CA ILE A 44 1.63 -4.44 1.50
C ILE A 44 0.77 -5.43 2.28
N VAL A 45 1.39 -6.26 3.12
CA VAL A 45 0.69 -7.23 3.96
C VAL A 45 -0.21 -6.52 4.96
N ARG A 46 0.27 -5.47 5.63
CA ARG A 46 -0.53 -4.64 6.55
C ARG A 46 -1.82 -4.14 5.90
N LEU A 47 -1.72 -3.58 4.68
CA LEU A 47 -2.86 -3.07 3.93
C LEU A 47 -3.80 -4.19 3.44
N ALA A 48 -3.25 -5.35 3.07
CA ALA A 48 -4.04 -6.50 2.63
C ALA A 48 -4.80 -7.20 3.78
N THR A 49 -4.39 -6.98 5.03
CA THR A 49 -5.01 -7.57 6.23
C THR A 49 -5.77 -6.55 7.09
N LEU A 50 -6.16 -5.41 6.52
CA LEU A 50 -6.95 -4.41 7.25
C LEU A 50 -8.31 -4.97 7.69
N SER A 51 -8.78 -4.51 8.85
CA SER A 51 -10.14 -4.75 9.30
C SER A 51 -11.14 -3.87 8.54
N VAL A 52 -12.43 -4.11 8.76
CA VAL A 52 -13.52 -3.27 8.22
C VAL A 52 -13.42 -1.81 8.65
N ASP A 53 -12.83 -1.53 9.81
CA ASP A 53 -12.60 -0.17 10.33
C ASP A 53 -11.25 0.41 9.86
N GLY A 54 -10.52 -0.33 9.02
CA GLY A 54 -9.24 0.09 8.46
C GLY A 54 -9.36 1.27 7.50
N GLU A 55 -8.20 1.88 7.24
CA GLU A 55 -8.06 3.03 6.36
C GLU A 55 -8.42 2.73 4.89
N THR A 56 -8.89 3.76 4.17
CA THR A 56 -9.15 3.74 2.73
C THR A 56 -8.78 5.10 2.14
N GLY A 57 -8.34 5.12 0.88
CA GLY A 57 -7.92 6.34 0.18
C GLY A 57 -6.56 6.89 0.60
N THR A 58 -5.73 6.13 1.32
CA THR A 58 -4.42 6.60 1.79
C THR A 58 -3.29 6.21 0.85
N TYR A 59 -2.15 6.90 1.02
CA TYR A 59 -0.84 6.48 0.54
C TYR A 59 0.06 6.27 1.76
N SER A 60 0.78 5.16 1.83
CA SER A 60 1.63 4.85 2.98
C SER A 60 2.88 4.06 2.58
N ASP A 61 3.93 4.19 3.39
CA ASP A 61 5.07 3.27 3.42
C ASP A 61 5.12 2.56 4.80
N GLU A 62 6.27 2.00 5.17
CA GLU A 62 6.47 1.37 6.48
C GLU A 62 6.46 2.33 7.68
N ASN A 63 6.66 3.63 7.45
CA ASN A 63 6.63 4.66 8.49
C ASN A 63 5.22 5.23 8.67
N GLY A 64 4.26 4.82 7.84
CA GLY A 64 2.85 5.15 7.93
C GLY A 64 2.35 5.99 6.77
N THR A 65 1.24 6.68 7.00
CA THR A 65 0.54 7.47 5.97
C THR A 65 1.32 8.73 5.62
N VAL A 66 1.43 8.99 4.31
CA VAL A 66 2.11 10.14 3.72
C VAL A 66 1.10 11.00 2.96
N PRO A 67 1.26 12.33 2.95
CA PRO A 67 0.44 13.22 2.11
C PRO A 67 0.57 12.86 0.64
N TRP A 68 -0.54 13.01 -0.09
CA TRP A 68 -0.60 12.86 -1.54
C TRP A 68 0.16 13.95 -2.29
#